data_AF-A0A933Q2N3-F1
#
_entry.id   AF-A0A933Q2N3-F1
#
_cell.length_a   1.000
_cell.length_b   1.000
_cell.length_c   1.000
_cell.angle_alpha   90.00
_cell.angle_beta   90.00
_cell.angle_gamma   90.00
#
_symmetry.space_group_name_H-M   'P 1'
#
loop_
_entity.id
_entity.type
_entity.pdbx_description
1 polymer ?
#
loop_
_entity_poly.entity_id
_entity_poly.type
_entity_poly.pdbx_seq_one_letter_code
_entity_poly.pdbx_strand_id
1 'polypeptide(L)'
;MANKRREPVQKSPEEILADVFSGYAEANAQSPADAKKYLARFLDKFNSIPNAVKFFIYDLLADAAFKDKDMETCSGAIAQAHVYLDAAREEAERSFNDYRQSIRFLDRAITIAVNNGEFEKAVSLCDEAISLDLGRMYETKKASIERMV
;
A
#
# COMPACT_ATOMS: atom_id res chain seq x y z
N MET A 1 -32.96 7.65 -0.62
CA MET A 1 -31.68 7.04 -0.19
C MET A 1 -31.08 7.96 0.86
N ALA A 2 -30.98 7.49 2.11
CA ALA A 2 -30.46 8.31 3.20
C ALA A 2 -28.98 8.62 2.94
N ASN A 3 -28.66 9.90 2.78
CA ASN A 3 -27.30 10.39 2.65
C ASN A 3 -26.59 10.10 3.98
N LYS A 4 -25.88 8.97 4.06
CA LYS A 4 -25.09 8.59 5.22
C LYS A 4 -23.92 9.57 5.28
N ARG A 5 -24.13 10.70 5.97
CA ARG A 5 -23.10 11.73 6.19
C ARG A 5 -21.87 11.04 6.79
N ARG A 6 -20.82 10.86 5.99
CA ARG A 6 -19.56 10.33 6.48
C ARG A 6 -18.95 11.37 7.42
N GLU A 7 -18.38 10.92 8.52
CA GLU A 7 -17.89 11.79 9.59
C GLU A 7 -16.53 12.41 9.20
N PRO A 8 -16.27 13.69 9.54
CA PRO A 8 -14.93 14.24 9.45
C PRO A 8 -14.05 13.58 10.51
N VAL A 9 -12.81 13.27 10.15
CA VAL A 9 -11.86 12.71 11.11
C VAL A 9 -11.39 13.84 12.03
N GLN A 10 -11.72 13.77 13.32
CA GLN A 10 -11.30 14.76 14.32
C GLN A 10 -9.94 14.42 14.97
N LYS A 11 -9.23 13.43 14.41
CA LYS A 11 -7.97 12.88 14.92
C LYS A 11 -6.79 13.39 14.12
N SER A 12 -5.60 13.44 14.73
CA SER A 12 -4.36 13.74 14.00
C SER A 12 -4.03 12.60 13.01
N PRO A 13 -3.27 12.86 11.92
CA PRO A 13 -2.83 11.82 11.00
C PRO A 13 -2.17 10.61 11.69
N GLU A 14 -1.39 10.84 12.75
CA GLU A 14 -0.72 9.80 13.52
C GLU A 14 -1.71 8.94 14.32
N GLU A 15 -2.70 9.55 14.95
CA GLU A 15 -3.76 8.84 15.66
C GLU A 15 -4.60 7.99 14.69
N ILE A 16 -4.85 8.50 13.49
CA ILE A 16 -5.55 7.76 12.42
C ILE A 16 -4.70 6.55 12.00
N LEU A 17 -3.40 6.73 11.78
CA LEU A 17 -2.49 5.64 11.41
C LEU A 17 -2.41 4.57 12.49
N ALA A 18 -2.33 4.96 13.77
CA ALA A 18 -2.32 4.02 14.87
C ALA A 18 -3.60 3.16 14.90
N ASP A 19 -4.77 3.78 14.73
CA ASP A 19 -6.05 3.07 14.64
C ASP A 19 -6.08 2.11 13.43
N VAL A 20 -5.61 2.57 12.27
CA VAL A 20 -5.56 1.77 11.03
C VAL A 20 -4.64 0.57 11.22
N PHE A 21 -3.44 0.75 11.75
CA PHE A 21 -2.50 -0.34 11.94
C PHE A 21 -2.99 -1.36 12.97
N SER A 22 -3.58 -0.91 14.08
CA SER A 22 -4.15 -1.81 15.08
C SER A 22 -5.30 -2.62 14.50
N GLY A 23 -6.28 -1.95 13.87
CA GLY A 23 -7.44 -2.62 13.30
C GLY A 23 -7.08 -3.52 12.11
N TYR A 24 -6.10 -3.14 11.30
CA TYR A 24 -5.55 -4.00 10.25
C TYR A 24 -4.89 -5.24 10.86
N ALA A 25 -4.05 -5.10 11.89
CA ALA A 25 -3.36 -6.23 12.51
C ALA A 25 -4.36 -7.24 13.09
N GLU A 26 -5.40 -6.77 13.80
CA GLU A 26 -6.47 -7.61 14.32
C GLU A 26 -7.23 -8.35 13.21
N ALA A 27 -7.61 -7.64 12.15
CA ALA A 27 -8.34 -8.24 11.03
C ALA A 27 -7.47 -9.22 10.22
N ASN A 28 -6.20 -8.87 9.98
CA ASN A 28 -5.24 -9.69 9.25
C ASN A 28 -4.85 -10.96 10.01
N ALA A 29 -4.95 -10.96 11.34
CA ALA A 29 -4.79 -12.18 12.15
C ALA A 29 -5.93 -13.18 11.92
N GLN A 30 -7.12 -12.74 11.50
CA GLN A 30 -8.24 -13.61 11.14
C GLN A 30 -8.09 -14.13 9.71
N SER A 31 -8.00 -13.22 8.74
CA SER A 31 -7.76 -13.59 7.34
C SER A 31 -7.33 -12.37 6.50
N PRO A 32 -6.68 -12.59 5.35
CA PRO A 32 -6.44 -11.53 4.36
C PRO A 32 -7.74 -10.86 3.87
N ALA A 33 -8.82 -11.63 3.72
CA ALA A 33 -10.12 -11.11 3.31
C ALA A 33 -10.72 -10.14 4.34
N ASP A 34 -10.57 -10.44 5.62
CA ASP A 34 -11.04 -9.56 6.71
C ASP A 34 -10.21 -8.28 6.78
N ALA A 35 -8.89 -8.37 6.61
CA ALA A 35 -8.01 -7.20 6.53
C ALA A 35 -8.40 -6.27 5.37
N LYS A 36 -8.60 -6.83 4.18
CA LYS A 36 -9.08 -6.10 2.99
C LYS A 36 -10.40 -5.39 3.27
N LYS A 37 -11.36 -6.12 3.87
CA LYS A 37 -12.68 -5.60 4.21
C LYS A 37 -12.63 -4.49 5.26
N TYR A 38 -11.74 -4.60 6.25
CA TYR A 38 -11.50 -3.55 7.24
C TYR A 38 -11.02 -2.26 6.56
N LEU A 39 -9.98 -2.34 5.73
CA LEU A 39 -9.41 -1.18 5.06
C LEU A 39 -10.39 -0.52 4.09
N ALA A 40 -11.11 -1.31 3.29
CA ALA A 40 -12.15 -0.79 2.38
C ALA A 40 -13.24 -0.03 3.16
N ARG A 41 -13.71 -0.60 4.29
CA ARG A 41 -14.68 0.07 5.17
C ARG A 41 -14.12 1.34 5.80
N PHE A 42 -12.83 1.35 6.14
CA PHE A 42 -12.18 2.53 6.69
C PHE A 42 -12.19 3.68 5.69
N LEU A 43 -11.79 3.42 4.43
CA LEU A 43 -11.82 4.38 3.33
C LEU A 43 -13.25 4.90 3.06
N ASP A 44 -14.25 4.02 3.12
CA ASP A 44 -15.65 4.38 2.90
C ASP A 44 -16.30 5.13 4.07
N LYS A 45 -15.79 4.95 5.29
CA LYS A 45 -16.38 5.52 6.51
C LYS A 45 -16.09 7.01 6.65
N PHE A 46 -14.93 7.46 6.20
CA PHE A 46 -14.46 8.83 6.43
C PHE A 46 -14.42 9.65 5.14
N ASN A 47 -14.94 10.88 5.18
CA ASN A 47 -14.98 11.77 4.01
C ASN A 47 -13.62 12.41 3.69
N SER A 48 -12.74 12.52 4.68
CA SER A 48 -11.53 13.35 4.59
C SER A 48 -10.38 12.69 5.33
N ILE A 49 -9.83 11.62 4.74
CA ILE A 49 -8.58 11.01 5.19
C ILE A 49 -7.43 11.83 4.58
N PRO A 50 -6.41 12.24 5.37
CA PRO A 50 -5.23 12.90 4.83
C PRO A 50 -4.55 12.05 3.75
N ASN A 51 -4.02 12.70 2.71
CA ASN A 51 -3.42 11.97 1.58
C ASN A 51 -2.24 11.11 2.02
N ALA A 52 -1.39 11.63 2.91
CA ALA A 52 -0.32 10.85 3.53
C ALA A 52 -0.82 9.57 4.20
N VAL A 53 -1.95 9.62 4.90
CA VAL A 53 -2.53 8.43 5.55
C VAL A 53 -3.09 7.44 4.53
N LYS A 54 -3.68 7.93 3.43
CA LYS A 54 -4.21 7.06 2.36
C LYS A 54 -3.13 6.17 1.77
N PHE A 55 -1.89 6.66 1.61
CA PHE A 55 -0.78 5.83 1.15
C PHE A 55 -0.65 4.53 1.96
N PHE A 56 -0.56 4.63 3.29
CA PHE A 56 -0.41 3.46 4.16
C PHE A 56 -1.60 2.51 4.05
N ILE A 57 -2.82 3.07 3.98
CA ILE A 57 -4.03 2.25 3.80
C ILE A 57 -3.98 1.49 2.48
N TYR A 58 -3.57 2.14 1.38
CA TYR A 58 -3.49 1.51 0.07
C TYR A 58 -2.33 0.51 -0.05
N ASP A 59 -1.19 0.75 0.60
CA ASP A 59 -0.10 -0.23 0.70
C ASP A 59 -0.55 -1.52 1.42
N LEU A 60 -1.20 -1.38 2.58
CA LEU A 60 -1.76 -2.50 3.32
C LEU A 60 -2.87 -3.22 2.53
N LEU A 61 -3.70 -2.45 1.82
CA LEU A 61 -4.80 -3.00 1.01
C LEU A 61 -4.25 -3.81 -0.15
N ALA A 62 -3.20 -3.32 -0.82
CA ALA A 62 -2.53 -4.05 -1.89
C ALA A 62 -1.97 -5.39 -1.39
N ASP A 63 -1.32 -5.40 -0.22
CA ASP A 63 -0.77 -6.61 0.38
C ASP A 63 -1.86 -7.62 0.78
N ALA A 64 -2.91 -7.16 1.46
CA ALA A 64 -4.04 -8.01 1.85
C ALA A 64 -4.78 -8.58 0.63
N ALA A 65 -5.06 -7.76 -0.38
CA ALA A 65 -5.73 -8.19 -1.60
C ALA A 65 -4.88 -9.21 -2.38
N PHE A 66 -3.57 -9.00 -2.45
CA PHE A 66 -2.65 -9.97 -3.06
C PHE A 66 -2.70 -11.33 -2.37
N LYS A 67 -2.65 -11.35 -1.03
CA LYS A 67 -2.74 -12.59 -0.23
C LYS A 67 -4.11 -13.27 -0.36
N ASP A 68 -5.16 -12.48 -0.53
CA ASP A 68 -6.53 -12.94 -0.78
C ASP A 68 -6.78 -13.34 -2.25
N LYS A 69 -5.77 -13.24 -3.12
CA LYS A 69 -5.85 -13.53 -4.57
C LYS A 69 -6.84 -12.64 -5.33
N ASP A 70 -7.17 -11.48 -4.77
CA ASP A 70 -8.01 -10.46 -5.40
C ASP A 70 -7.13 -9.47 -6.18
N MET A 71 -6.78 -9.87 -7.41
CA MET A 71 -5.81 -9.13 -8.23
C MET A 71 -6.36 -7.78 -8.68
N GLU A 72 -7.67 -7.65 -8.91
CA GLU A 72 -8.30 -6.38 -9.29
C GLU A 72 -8.15 -5.34 -8.18
N THR A 73 -8.51 -5.71 -6.94
CA THR A 73 -8.34 -4.82 -5.79
C THR A 73 -6.86 -4.55 -5.53
N CYS A 74 -5.99 -5.55 -5.68
CA CYS A 74 -4.55 -5.38 -5.51
C CYS A 74 -3.98 -4.34 -6.48
N SER A 75 -4.25 -4.48 -7.79
CA SER A 75 -3.79 -3.54 -8.81
C SER A 75 -4.36 -2.13 -8.61
N GLY A 76 -5.65 -2.03 -8.25
CA GLY A 76 -6.26 -0.74 -7.93
C GLY A 76 -5.61 -0.06 -6.72
N ALA A 77 -5.31 -0.83 -5.67
CA ALA A 77 -4.64 -0.31 -4.47
C ALA A 77 -3.18 0.10 -4.74
N ILE A 78 -2.44 -0.68 -5.54
CA ILE A 78 -1.08 -0.30 -5.99
C ILE A 78 -1.10 1.04 -6.72
N ALA A 79 -2.03 1.22 -7.67
CA ALA A 79 -2.15 2.47 -8.41
C ALA A 79 -2.43 3.66 -7.49
N GLN A 80 -3.31 3.50 -6.50
CA GLN A 80 -3.58 4.55 -5.51
C GLN A 80 -2.40 4.79 -4.56
N ALA A 81 -1.66 3.75 -4.17
CA ALA A 81 -0.46 3.90 -3.35
C ALA A 81 0.59 4.76 -4.05
N HIS A 82 0.84 4.56 -5.36
CA HIS A 82 1.72 5.45 -6.13
C HIS A 82 1.23 6.91 -6.12
N VAL A 83 -0.08 7.14 -6.28
CA VAL A 83 -0.66 8.51 -6.29
C VAL A 83 -0.40 9.25 -4.97
N TYR A 84 -0.41 8.55 -3.84
CA TYR A 84 -0.25 9.17 -2.52
C TYR A 84 1.16 9.04 -1.93
N LEU A 85 2.10 8.41 -2.64
CA LEU A 85 3.45 8.16 -2.16
C LEU A 85 4.18 9.45 -1.74
N ASP A 86 4.17 10.47 -2.59
CA ASP A 86 4.86 11.73 -2.29
C ASP A 86 4.22 12.46 -1.09
N ALA A 87 2.89 12.44 -0.98
CA ALA A 87 2.21 12.99 0.19
C ALA A 87 2.64 12.28 1.48
N ALA A 88 2.84 10.95 1.46
CA ALA A 88 3.34 10.23 2.62
C ALA A 88 4.78 10.61 2.98
N ARG A 89 5.63 10.82 1.97
CA ARG A 89 7.03 11.21 2.15
C ARG A 89 7.19 12.62 2.68
N GLU A 90 6.35 13.56 2.21
CA GLU A 90 6.47 14.98 2.52
C GLU A 90 5.66 15.39 3.76
N GLU A 91 4.43 14.88 3.92
CA GLU A 91 3.53 15.31 4.99
C GLU A 91 3.59 14.37 6.22
N ALA A 92 4.07 13.13 6.07
CA ALA A 92 4.18 12.14 7.14
C ALA A 92 5.55 11.46 7.20
N GLU A 93 6.63 12.21 6.93
CA GLU A 93 8.00 11.70 6.79
C GLU A 93 8.41 10.74 7.91
N ARG A 94 8.16 11.10 9.18
CA ARG A 94 8.48 10.25 10.32
C ARG A 94 7.78 8.89 10.24
N SER A 95 6.47 8.89 10.04
CA SER A 95 5.68 7.66 9.92
C SER A 95 6.08 6.84 8.69
N PHE A 96 6.41 7.52 7.58
CA PHE A 96 6.92 6.86 6.38
C PHE A 96 8.25 6.14 6.65
N ASN A 97 9.17 6.80 7.34
CA ASN A 97 10.47 6.23 7.71
C ASN A 97 10.33 5.06 8.68
N ASP A 98 9.48 5.19 9.71
CA ASP A 98 9.21 4.12 10.68
C ASP A 98 8.55 2.89 9.99
N TYR A 99 7.69 3.13 9.00
CA TYR A 99 6.99 2.10 8.23
C TYR A 99 7.79 1.53 7.05
N ARG A 100 8.93 2.14 6.67
CA ARG A 100 9.62 1.89 5.39
C ARG A 100 9.88 0.41 5.10
N GLN A 101 10.33 -0.34 6.11
CA GLN A 101 10.65 -1.77 5.99
C GLN A 101 9.41 -2.68 5.83
N SER A 102 8.22 -2.14 6.14
CA SER A 102 6.93 -2.81 6.02
C SER A 102 6.22 -2.52 4.70
N ILE A 103 6.68 -1.56 3.90
CA ILE A 103 6.10 -1.22 2.59
C ILE A 103 6.15 -2.44 1.66
N ARG A 104 5.01 -2.79 1.04
CA ARG A 104 4.88 -3.96 0.15
C ARG A 104 4.30 -3.66 -1.22
N PHE A 105 3.68 -2.51 -1.49
CA PHE A 105 2.98 -2.25 -2.75
C PHE A 105 3.90 -2.42 -3.98
N LEU A 106 5.17 -1.99 -3.89
CA LEU A 106 6.17 -2.21 -4.95
C LEU A 106 6.54 -3.68 -5.13
N ASP A 107 6.69 -4.44 -4.04
CA ASP A 107 6.90 -5.90 -4.13
C ASP A 107 5.73 -6.57 -4.87
N ARG A 108 4.48 -6.16 -4.57
CA ARG A 108 3.28 -6.65 -5.25
C ARG A 108 3.25 -6.24 -6.72
N ALA A 109 3.55 -4.98 -7.02
CA ALA A 109 3.61 -4.46 -8.39
C ALA A 109 4.65 -5.21 -9.24
N ILE A 110 5.84 -5.44 -8.69
CA ILE A 110 6.92 -6.17 -9.38
C ILE A 110 6.48 -7.62 -9.65
N THR A 111 5.92 -8.31 -8.66
CA THR A 111 5.44 -9.69 -8.85
C THR A 111 4.37 -9.77 -9.93
N ILE A 112 3.44 -8.82 -9.98
CA ILE A 112 2.40 -8.77 -11.02
C ILE A 112 3.03 -8.54 -12.40
N ALA A 113 3.93 -7.55 -12.53
CA ALA A 113 4.59 -7.26 -13.80
C ALA A 113 5.39 -8.45 -14.32
N VAL A 114 6.16 -9.13 -13.46
CA VAL A 114 6.90 -10.36 -13.83
C VAL A 114 5.96 -11.46 -14.31
N ASN A 115 4.85 -11.70 -13.60
CA ASN A 115 3.89 -12.74 -13.99
C ASN A 115 3.20 -12.45 -15.32
N ASN A 116 3.06 -11.17 -15.69
CA ASN A 116 2.50 -10.75 -16.96
C ASN A 116 3.55 -10.71 -18.10
N GLY A 117 4.82 -11.01 -17.82
CA GLY A 117 5.92 -10.86 -18.78
C GLY A 117 6.32 -9.41 -19.04
N GLU A 118 5.86 -8.46 -18.22
CA GLU A 118 6.17 -7.02 -18.31
C GLU A 118 7.54 -6.74 -17.64
N PHE A 119 8.62 -7.38 -18.11
CA PHE A 119 9.92 -7.37 -17.42
C PHE A 119 10.56 -5.97 -17.34
N GLU A 120 10.47 -5.15 -18.39
CA GLU A 120 10.98 -3.78 -18.38
C GLU A 120 10.32 -2.92 -17.29
N LYS A 121 9.00 -3.08 -17.13
CA LYS A 121 8.24 -2.40 -16.07
C LYS A 121 8.58 -2.96 -14.69
N ALA A 122 8.82 -4.26 -14.59
CA ALA A 122 9.28 -4.85 -13.33
C ALA A 122 10.67 -4.31 -12.91
N VAL A 123 11.56 -4.07 -13.88
CA VAL A 123 12.86 -3.41 -13.64
C VAL A 123 12.68 -1.97 -13.18
N SER A 124 11.81 -1.18 -13.83
CA SER A 124 11.58 0.22 -13.43
C SER A 124 10.97 0.33 -12.02
N LEU A 125 10.09 -0.61 -11.64
CA LEU A 125 9.56 -0.70 -10.27
C LEU A 125 10.63 -1.07 -9.25
N CYS A 126 11.61 -1.92 -9.60
CA CYS A 126 12.77 -2.15 -8.74
C CYS A 126 13.61 -0.88 -8.56
N ASP A 127 13.80 -0.10 -9.63
CA ASP A 127 14.54 1.17 -9.55
C ASP A 127 13.84 2.18 -8.63
N GLU A 128 12.51 2.27 -8.70
CA GLU A 128 11.72 3.08 -7.78
C GLU A 128 11.92 2.61 -6.32
N ALA A 129 11.83 1.30 -6.06
CA ALA A 129 12.03 0.75 -4.73
C ALA A 129 13.45 1.00 -4.17
N ILE A 130 14.47 0.97 -5.04
CA ILE A 130 15.87 1.31 -4.68
C ILE A 130 15.99 2.81 -4.37
N SER A 131 15.38 3.67 -5.19
CA SER A 131 15.40 5.14 -4.98
C SER A 131 14.72 5.56 -3.67
N LEU A 132 13.74 4.78 -3.21
CA LEU A 132 13.03 4.94 -1.94
C LEU A 132 13.77 4.30 -0.74
N ASP A 133 14.93 3.69 -0.97
CA ASP A 133 15.72 2.99 0.05
C ASP A 133 14.91 1.91 0.80
N LEU A 134 14.10 1.15 0.06
CA LEU A 134 13.28 0.06 0.62
C LEU A 134 14.06 -1.23 0.88
N GLY A 135 15.37 -1.21 0.62
CA GLY A 135 16.32 -2.26 0.98
C GLY A 135 17.00 -2.95 -0.20
N ARG A 136 18.20 -3.51 0.06
CA ARG A 136 19.08 -4.14 -0.94
C ARG A 136 18.48 -5.32 -1.69
N MET A 137 17.40 -5.92 -1.19
CA MET A 137 16.73 -7.03 -1.88
C MET A 137 16.21 -6.64 -3.27
N TYR A 138 15.87 -5.37 -3.48
CA TYR A 138 15.40 -4.88 -4.77
C TYR A 138 16.52 -4.80 -5.82
N GLU A 139 17.78 -4.57 -5.42
CA GLU A 139 18.95 -4.67 -6.31
C GLU A 139 19.11 -6.10 -6.83
N THR A 140 19.06 -7.09 -5.93
CA THR A 140 19.12 -8.51 -6.29
C THR A 140 17.94 -8.92 -7.18
N LYS A 141 16.74 -8.42 -6.86
CA LYS A 141 15.54 -8.70 -7.65
C LYS A 141 15.65 -8.12 -9.06
N LYS A 142 16.11 -6.86 -9.18
CA LYS A 142 16.40 -6.21 -10.47
C LYS A 142 17.35 -7.05 -11.32
N ALA A 143 18.51 -7.42 -10.79
CA ALA A 143 19.50 -8.22 -11.50
C ALA A 143 18.97 -9.63 -11.90
N SER A 144 18.00 -10.16 -11.18
CA SER A 144 17.32 -11.40 -11.58
C SER A 144 16.36 -11.20 -12.75
N ILE A 145 15.62 -10.10 -12.78
CA ILE A 145 14.64 -9.79 -13.82
C ILE A 145 15.33 -9.37 -15.11
N GLU A 146 16.43 -8.60 -15.03
CA GLU A 146 17.22 -8.19 -16.21
C GLU A 146 17.76 -9.38 -17.01
N ARG A 147 17.92 -10.55 -16.38
CA ARG A 147 18.32 -11.80 -17.07
C ARG A 147 17.18 -12.50 -17.81
N MET A 148 15.95 -12.00 -17.66
CA MET A 148 14.73 -12.51 -18.30
C MET A 148 14.29 -11.64 -19.49
N VAL A 149 14.90 -10.46 -19.66
CA VAL A 149 14.75 -9.56 -20.82
C VAL A 149 15.65 -10.04 -21.96
#